data_AF-N0E5L1-F1
#
_entry.id   AF-N0E5L1-F1
#
_cell.length_a   1.000
_cell.length_b   1.000
_cell.length_c   1.000
_cell.angle_alpha   90.00
_cell.angle_beta   90.00
_cell.angle_gamma   90.00
#
_symmetry.space_group_name_H-M   'P 1'
#
loop_
_entity.id
_entity.type
_entity.pdbx_description
1 polymer ?
#
loop_
_entity_poly.entity_id
_entity_poly.type
_entity_poly.pdbx_seq_one_letter_code
_entity_poly.pdbx_strand_id
1 'polypeptide(L)'
;MLNRYARAFFTKVFTPFARLLVRLGVSPDVVTVVGTLGVCFGALWFYPRGQLLVGTLVITAFVFSDTVDGVMARLSGRSSTWGAYLDSTLDRVGDAAIFGGLVLWYAGDGDQTVLAGLALACLILGSVVSYAKARAEGLGMTANVGIAERADPPRGRARRHRVRRSRAAPGRPGCRPRPARGGQPGHRLPTHAHSAGPSAGVQGMNLLGGAGDLITAAGFRAAWTGVRWLPEPAAYALFDRIADVTVLRGGARRLAANYRKVRPDLTDGELHDLVLTGMRSYLRYYGEAFRLPVLSPEELAVRVRTEGDAPVREVIDAGGSAICFLGHMGNWDLAGAWASVHWTAVTTVAERLKPEEVFREFLEFREGLGMTILPLTGGPAPFPLLREAARRPGLIPLLADRDLTHSGVAVDFCGHRARMAPGPAALALVEQRPLFPVSIRHERRGRSWGIVITFHDEVAVPATGTTRDRVEAMTQSCADALAAAITDSPQDWHMLQRVFEDDLDLERIGSGHR
;
A
#
# COMPACT_ATOMS: atom_id res chain seq x y z
N MET A 1 3.00 10.82 17.12
CA MET A 1 3.88 11.85 17.70
C MET A 1 3.81 11.93 19.24
N LEU A 2 2.65 11.67 19.89
CA LEU A 2 2.54 11.56 21.36
C LEU A 2 3.60 10.64 22.01
N ASN A 3 3.93 9.52 21.35
CA ASN A 3 4.83 8.50 21.86
C ASN A 3 6.30 8.99 22.05
N ARG A 4 6.78 9.97 21.26
CA ARG A 4 8.17 10.44 21.36
C ARG A 4 8.40 11.30 22.61
N TYR A 5 7.44 12.17 22.95
CA TYR A 5 7.50 13.05 24.11
C TYR A 5 7.25 12.28 25.42
N ALA A 6 6.27 11.38 25.43
CA ALA A 6 6.02 10.50 26.57
C ALA A 6 7.23 9.62 26.90
N ARG A 7 7.83 8.99 25.89
CA ARG A 7 9.01 8.13 26.08
C ARG A 7 10.24 8.90 26.59
N ALA A 8 10.46 10.11 26.09
CA ALA A 8 11.54 10.98 26.57
C ALA A 8 11.32 11.41 28.03
N PHE A 9 10.09 11.76 28.40
CA PHE A 9 9.70 12.08 29.77
C PHE A 9 9.92 10.90 30.72
N PHE A 10 9.35 9.74 30.43
CA PHE A 10 9.49 8.54 31.27
C PHE A 10 10.95 8.08 31.39
N THR A 11 11.71 8.13 30.30
CA THR A 11 13.15 7.82 30.35
C THR A 11 13.87 8.76 31.32
N LYS A 12 13.57 10.06 31.32
CA LYS A 12 14.17 11.03 32.24
C LYS A 12 13.78 10.76 33.70
N VAL A 13 12.54 10.38 33.95
CA VAL A 13 12.00 10.07 35.29
C VAL A 13 12.61 8.78 35.87
N PHE A 14 12.76 7.73 35.06
CA PHE A 14 13.22 6.41 35.53
C PHE A 14 14.75 6.23 35.52
N THR A 15 15.49 7.08 34.80
CA THR A 15 16.97 7.00 34.74
C THR A 15 17.66 7.07 36.12
N PRO A 16 17.27 7.92 37.08
CA PRO A 16 17.86 7.93 38.42
C PRO A 16 17.69 6.60 39.17
N PHE A 17 16.50 5.99 39.08
CA PHE A 17 16.21 4.69 39.70
C PHE A 17 17.00 3.56 39.04
N ALA A 18 17.05 3.54 37.70
CA ALA A 18 17.87 2.60 36.95
C ALA A 18 19.36 2.69 37.33
N ARG A 19 19.90 3.91 37.49
CA ARG A 19 21.28 4.12 37.97
C ARG A 19 21.51 3.61 39.38
N LEU A 20 20.54 3.80 40.28
CA LEU A 20 20.62 3.29 41.65
C LEU A 20 20.66 1.75 41.67
N LEU A 21 19.76 1.10 40.92
CA LEU A 21 19.71 -0.36 40.83
C LEU A 21 21.00 -0.96 40.23
N VAL A 22 21.56 -0.33 39.20
CA VAL A 22 22.87 -0.73 38.64
C VAL A 22 23.99 -0.56 39.66
N ARG A 23 23.99 0.51 40.47
CA ARG A 23 24.96 0.70 41.56
C ARG A 23 24.84 -0.35 42.66
N LEU A 24 23.62 -0.83 42.92
CA LEU A 24 23.34 -1.91 43.87
C LEU A 24 23.65 -3.31 43.31
N GLY A 25 24.13 -3.41 42.06
CA GLY A 25 24.48 -4.69 41.43
C GLY A 25 23.29 -5.50 40.93
N VAL A 26 22.09 -4.92 40.89
CA VAL A 26 20.87 -5.59 40.40
C VAL A 26 20.95 -5.73 38.88
N SER A 27 20.69 -6.94 38.36
CA SER A 27 20.66 -7.18 36.91
C SER A 27 19.33 -6.71 36.29
N PRO A 28 19.33 -6.29 35.02
CA PRO A 28 18.09 -5.99 34.29
C PRO A 28 17.10 -7.17 34.30
N ASP A 29 17.60 -8.39 34.11
CA ASP A 29 16.81 -9.63 34.12
C ASP A 29 16.02 -9.82 35.43
N VAL A 30 16.59 -9.45 36.58
CA VAL A 30 15.89 -9.51 37.87
C VAL A 30 14.73 -8.53 37.92
N VAL A 31 14.90 -7.33 37.35
CA VAL A 31 13.83 -6.32 37.28
C VAL A 31 12.69 -6.79 36.39
N THR A 32 12.99 -7.40 35.23
CA THR A 32 11.98 -7.98 34.33
C THR A 32 11.19 -9.10 35.02
N VAL A 33 11.87 -10.02 35.73
CA VAL A 33 11.23 -11.13 36.45
C VAL A 33 10.34 -10.62 37.58
N VAL A 34 10.84 -9.70 38.42
CA VAL A 34 10.08 -9.14 39.54
C VAL A 34 8.88 -8.33 39.03
N GLY A 35 9.07 -7.55 37.97
CA GLY A 35 8.00 -6.82 37.30
C GLY A 35 6.88 -7.74 36.83
N THR A 36 7.23 -8.80 36.12
CA THR A 36 6.27 -9.78 35.62
C THR A 36 5.53 -10.50 36.74
N LEU A 37 6.24 -10.91 37.80
CA LEU A 37 5.60 -11.52 38.97
C LEU A 37 4.61 -10.55 39.64
N GLY A 38 4.94 -9.27 39.72
CA GLY A 38 4.04 -8.23 40.22
C GLY A 38 2.79 -8.05 39.36
N VAL A 39 2.94 -8.08 38.03
CA VAL A 39 1.82 -8.06 37.08
C VAL A 39 0.93 -9.31 37.25
N CYS A 40 1.53 -10.50 37.31
CA CYS A 40 0.81 -11.74 37.50
C CYS A 40 0.06 -11.78 38.82
N PHE A 41 0.70 -11.35 39.91
CA PHE A 41 0.05 -11.22 41.22
C PHE A 41 -1.11 -10.23 41.17
N GLY A 42 -0.88 -9.03 40.62
CA GLY A 42 -1.90 -8.00 40.45
C GLY A 42 -3.14 -8.51 39.70
N ALA A 43 -2.93 -9.23 38.60
CA ALA A 43 -4.02 -9.76 37.79
C ALA A 43 -4.72 -10.96 38.45
N LEU A 44 -3.98 -11.99 38.84
CA LEU A 44 -4.55 -13.28 39.27
C LEU A 44 -5.04 -13.25 40.72
N TRP A 45 -4.55 -12.33 41.55
CA TRP A 45 -5.07 -12.17 42.91
C TRP A 45 -6.30 -11.27 42.96
N PHE A 46 -6.24 -10.09 42.34
CA PHE A 46 -7.28 -9.08 42.53
C PHE A 46 -8.46 -9.22 41.56
N TYR A 47 -8.22 -9.60 40.29
CA TYR A 47 -9.31 -9.66 39.31
C TYR A 47 -10.34 -10.74 39.61
N PRO A 48 -9.98 -12.00 39.93
CA PRO A 48 -10.97 -13.02 40.26
C PRO A 48 -11.82 -12.69 41.51
N ARG A 49 -11.38 -11.73 42.34
CA ARG A 49 -12.09 -11.25 43.54
C ARG A 49 -12.94 -10.01 43.28
N GLY A 50 -13.08 -9.57 42.02
CA GLY A 50 -13.82 -8.37 41.63
C GLY A 50 -13.11 -7.05 41.95
N GLN A 51 -11.88 -7.09 42.47
CA GLN A 51 -11.11 -5.90 42.83
C GLN A 51 -10.35 -5.32 41.61
N LEU A 52 -11.08 -5.08 40.52
CA LEU A 52 -10.50 -4.71 39.23
C LEU A 52 -9.65 -3.44 39.31
N LEU A 53 -10.15 -2.40 39.99
CA LEU A 53 -9.42 -1.13 40.12
C LEU A 53 -8.09 -1.31 40.86
N VAL A 54 -8.08 -2.02 41.98
CA VAL A 54 -6.87 -2.26 42.79
C VAL A 54 -5.88 -3.12 42.00
N GLY A 55 -6.35 -4.18 41.35
CA GLY A 55 -5.54 -5.01 40.47
C GLY A 55 -4.89 -4.20 39.35
N THR A 56 -5.65 -3.32 38.68
CA THR A 56 -5.13 -2.45 37.62
C THR A 56 -4.09 -1.46 38.14
N LEU A 57 -4.28 -0.88 39.33
CA LEU A 57 -3.29 0.01 39.96
C LEU A 57 -1.98 -0.74 40.28
N VAL A 58 -2.08 -1.96 40.83
CA VAL A 58 -0.92 -2.82 41.11
C VAL A 58 -0.19 -3.17 39.81
N ILE A 59 -0.90 -3.64 38.79
CA ILE A 59 -0.33 -3.93 37.47
C ILE A 59 0.38 -2.69 36.89
N THR A 60 -0.27 -1.53 36.95
CA THR A 60 0.30 -0.28 36.42
C THR A 60 1.61 0.09 37.12
N ALA A 61 1.72 -0.12 38.44
CA ALA A 61 2.95 0.13 39.18
C ALA A 61 4.10 -0.77 38.70
N PHE A 62 3.81 -2.02 38.33
CA PHE A 62 4.81 -2.99 37.88
C PHE A 62 5.12 -2.90 36.38
N VAL A 63 4.20 -2.48 35.51
CA VAL A 63 4.45 -2.31 34.05
C VAL A 63 5.60 -1.32 33.75
N PHE A 64 5.92 -0.41 34.68
CA PHE A 64 7.07 0.47 34.52
C PHE A 64 8.43 -0.26 34.63
N SER A 65 8.48 -1.52 35.07
CA SER A 65 9.69 -2.34 35.12
C SER A 65 10.39 -2.43 33.76
N ASP A 66 9.64 -2.55 32.66
CA ASP A 66 10.16 -2.69 31.29
C ASP A 66 10.84 -1.41 30.79
N THR A 67 10.43 -0.27 31.36
CA THR A 67 11.13 0.99 31.09
C THR A 67 12.42 1.06 31.89
N VAL A 68 12.42 0.57 33.13
CA VAL A 68 13.57 0.58 34.03
C VAL A 68 14.65 -0.39 33.54
N ASP A 69 14.31 -1.64 33.25
CA ASP A 69 15.26 -2.66 32.79
C ASP A 69 15.90 -2.29 31.44
N GLY A 70 15.14 -1.70 30.51
CA GLY A 70 15.64 -1.25 29.23
C GLY A 70 16.60 -0.08 29.37
N VAL A 71 16.39 0.80 30.35
CA VAL A 71 17.35 1.84 30.72
C VAL A 71 18.59 1.22 31.38
N MET A 72 18.43 0.26 32.29
CA MET A 72 19.55 -0.45 32.94
C MET A 72 20.43 -1.21 31.94
N ALA A 73 19.84 -1.88 30.95
CA ALA A 73 20.55 -2.60 29.89
C ALA A 73 21.40 -1.64 29.03
N ARG A 74 20.84 -0.46 28.70
CA ARG A 74 21.56 0.61 27.97
C ARG A 74 22.70 1.21 28.80
N LEU A 75 22.46 1.51 30.08
CA LEU A 75 23.47 2.08 30.98
C LEU A 75 24.63 1.10 31.26
N SER A 76 24.33 -0.20 31.32
CA SER A 76 25.33 -1.24 31.61
C SER A 76 26.11 -1.70 30.36
N GLY A 77 25.77 -1.19 29.17
CA GLY A 77 26.37 -1.63 27.90
C GLY A 77 26.08 -3.10 27.55
N ARG A 78 25.10 -3.74 28.21
CA ARG A 78 24.76 -5.16 28.06
C ARG A 78 23.49 -5.28 27.22
N SER A 79 23.63 -5.44 25.90
CA SER A 79 22.54 -5.93 25.04
C SER A 79 22.78 -7.41 24.74
N SER A 80 22.03 -8.31 25.37
CA SER A 80 22.15 -9.75 25.16
C SER A 80 20.94 -10.31 24.42
N THR A 81 21.16 -11.36 23.64
CA THR A 81 20.07 -12.15 23.04
C THR A 81 19.22 -12.84 24.10
N TRP A 82 19.82 -13.18 25.25
CA TRP A 82 19.14 -13.71 26.43
C TRP A 82 18.13 -12.72 27.02
N GLY A 83 18.53 -11.48 27.27
CA GLY A 83 17.64 -10.46 27.84
C GLY A 83 16.45 -10.18 26.92
N ALA A 84 16.70 -10.12 25.60
CA ALA A 84 15.62 -9.97 24.61
C ALA A 84 14.66 -11.17 24.57
N TYR A 85 15.17 -12.39 24.74
CA TYR A 85 14.34 -13.59 24.87
C TYR A 85 13.51 -13.56 26.15
N LEU A 86 14.13 -13.24 27.29
CA LEU A 86 13.49 -13.18 28.61
C LEU A 86 12.36 -12.16 28.65
N ASP A 87 12.64 -10.92 28.22
CA ASP A 87 11.68 -9.82 28.08
C ASP A 87 10.45 -10.22 27.25
N SER A 88 10.68 -10.69 26.02
CA SER A 88 9.58 -11.08 25.13
C SER A 88 8.80 -12.33 25.58
N THR A 89 9.41 -13.20 26.39
CA THR A 89 8.75 -14.38 26.95
C THR A 89 7.88 -13.97 28.15
N LEU A 90 8.41 -13.15 29.03
CA LEU A 90 7.73 -12.71 30.25
C LEU A 90 6.58 -11.73 29.97
N ASP A 91 6.69 -10.91 28.91
CA ASP A 91 5.56 -10.14 28.36
C ASP A 91 4.32 -11.01 28.12
N ARG A 92 4.50 -12.20 27.53
CA ARG A 92 3.40 -13.12 27.22
C ARG A 92 2.81 -13.73 28.49
N VAL A 93 3.64 -13.96 29.50
CA VAL A 93 3.19 -14.43 30.81
C VAL A 93 2.37 -13.35 31.51
N GLY A 94 2.79 -12.08 31.43
CA GLY A 94 2.03 -10.94 31.92
C GLY A 94 0.69 -10.76 31.20
N ASP A 95 0.69 -10.75 29.86
CA ASP A 95 -0.52 -10.68 29.03
C ASP A 95 -1.51 -11.81 29.39
N ALA A 96 -1.01 -13.04 29.51
CA ALA A 96 -1.81 -14.21 29.89
C ALA A 96 -2.40 -14.09 31.29
N ALA A 97 -1.66 -13.55 32.26
CA ALA A 97 -2.18 -13.34 33.61
C ALA A 97 -3.28 -12.27 33.64
N ILE A 98 -3.11 -11.15 32.92
CA ILE A 98 -4.09 -10.06 32.85
C ILE A 98 -5.40 -10.56 32.23
N PHE A 99 -5.35 -11.12 31.02
CA PHE A 99 -6.56 -11.59 30.36
C PHE A 99 -7.13 -12.83 31.02
N GLY A 100 -6.29 -13.73 31.53
CA GLY A 100 -6.73 -14.89 32.32
C GLY A 100 -7.48 -14.48 33.59
N GLY A 101 -6.96 -13.50 34.34
CA GLY A 101 -7.64 -12.97 35.53
C GLY A 101 -8.99 -12.33 35.21
N LEU A 102 -9.11 -11.63 34.08
CA LEU A 102 -10.38 -11.08 33.60
C LEU A 102 -11.36 -12.17 33.17
N VAL A 103 -10.89 -13.22 32.49
CA VAL A 103 -11.70 -14.39 32.13
C VAL A 103 -12.24 -15.07 33.38
N LEU A 104 -11.39 -15.29 34.39
CA LEU A 104 -11.80 -15.90 35.66
C LEU A 104 -12.88 -15.08 36.39
N TRP A 105 -12.77 -13.74 36.35
CA TRP A 105 -13.80 -12.87 36.91
C TRP A 105 -15.11 -12.90 36.12
N TYR A 106 -15.07 -12.62 34.82
CA TYR A 106 -16.27 -12.48 33.99
C TYR A 106 -17.00 -13.81 33.74
N ALA A 107 -16.28 -14.94 33.78
CA ALA A 107 -16.88 -16.27 33.69
C ALA A 107 -17.34 -16.83 35.06
N GLY A 108 -16.86 -16.23 36.16
CA GLY A 108 -17.27 -16.55 37.52
C GLY A 108 -18.28 -15.52 38.04
N ASP A 109 -17.98 -14.92 39.19
CA ASP A 109 -18.87 -14.01 39.93
C ASP A 109 -19.30 -12.75 39.15
N GLY A 110 -18.58 -12.38 38.08
CA GLY A 110 -18.96 -11.26 37.22
C GLY A 110 -20.12 -11.54 36.26
N ASP A 111 -20.46 -12.82 36.03
CA ASP A 111 -21.58 -13.34 35.22
C ASP A 111 -21.80 -12.64 33.86
N GLN A 112 -20.71 -12.40 33.13
CA GLN A 112 -20.72 -11.70 31.85
C GLN A 112 -19.96 -12.51 30.79
N THR A 113 -20.59 -13.59 30.33
CA THR A 113 -20.04 -14.55 29.37
C THR A 113 -19.52 -13.91 28.09
N VAL A 114 -20.16 -12.83 27.62
CA VAL A 114 -19.70 -12.08 26.44
C VAL A 114 -18.34 -11.41 26.71
N LEU A 115 -18.16 -10.78 27.87
CA LEU A 115 -16.89 -10.14 28.22
C LEU A 115 -15.80 -11.17 28.52
N ALA A 116 -16.16 -12.32 29.10
CA ALA A 116 -15.24 -13.45 29.25
C ALA A 116 -14.76 -13.95 27.88
N GLY A 117 -15.69 -14.11 26.92
CA GLY A 117 -15.38 -14.50 25.55
C GLY A 117 -14.48 -13.48 24.83
N LEU A 118 -14.73 -12.19 25.02
CA LEU A 118 -13.90 -11.13 24.46
C LEU A 118 -12.49 -11.09 25.09
N ALA A 119 -12.38 -11.22 26.41
CA ALA A 119 -11.09 -11.27 27.10
C ALA A 119 -10.26 -12.48 26.65
N LEU A 120 -10.90 -13.64 26.47
CA LEU A 120 -10.27 -14.84 25.92
C LEU A 120 -9.84 -14.64 24.46
N ALA A 121 -10.69 -14.02 23.64
CA ALA A 121 -10.34 -13.70 22.26
C ALA A 121 -9.14 -12.75 22.17
N CYS A 122 -9.06 -11.73 23.03
CA CYS A 122 -7.92 -10.83 23.12
C CYS A 122 -6.62 -11.57 23.47
N LEU A 123 -6.66 -12.49 24.44
CA LEU A 123 -5.51 -13.32 24.80
C LEU A 123 -5.02 -14.18 23.64
N ILE A 124 -5.94 -14.87 22.96
CA ILE A 124 -5.62 -15.75 21.84
C ILE A 124 -5.04 -14.94 20.67
N LEU A 125 -5.74 -13.87 20.26
CA LEU A 125 -5.31 -13.04 19.13
C LEU A 125 -3.96 -12.36 19.41
N GLY A 126 -3.75 -11.83 20.62
CA GLY A 126 -2.47 -11.22 21.00
C GLY A 126 -1.30 -12.20 20.97
N SER A 127 -1.53 -13.45 21.40
CA SER A 127 -0.54 -14.52 21.35
C SER A 127 -0.22 -14.95 19.92
N VAL A 128 -1.26 -15.07 19.07
CA VAL A 128 -1.11 -15.44 17.65
C VAL A 128 -0.32 -14.39 16.89
N VAL A 129 -0.59 -13.08 17.09
CA VAL A 129 0.18 -12.00 16.45
C VAL A 129 1.66 -12.09 16.80
N SER A 130 1.97 -12.30 18.08
CA SER A 130 3.35 -12.40 18.56
C SER A 130 4.08 -13.62 18.00
N TYR A 131 3.42 -14.79 17.98
CA TYR A 131 3.97 -16.01 17.40
C TYR A 131 4.17 -15.89 15.88
N ALA A 132 3.18 -15.36 15.16
CA ALA A 132 3.24 -15.21 13.72
C ALA A 132 4.41 -14.30 13.30
N LYS A 133 4.62 -13.19 14.01
CA LYS A 133 5.77 -12.30 13.79
C LYS A 133 7.10 -13.00 14.05
N ALA A 134 7.24 -13.67 15.20
CA ALA A 134 8.46 -14.40 15.54
C ALA A 134 8.76 -15.53 14.54
N ARG A 135 7.73 -16.24 14.07
CA ARG A 135 7.86 -17.31 13.07
C ARG A 135 8.25 -16.76 11.69
N ALA A 136 7.67 -15.64 11.28
CA ALA A 136 8.05 -14.95 10.05
C ALA A 136 9.52 -14.50 10.09
N GLU A 137 9.95 -13.86 11.18
CA GLU A 137 11.34 -13.44 11.39
C GLU A 137 12.30 -14.65 11.38
N GLY A 138 11.92 -15.77 12.01
CA GLY A 138 12.69 -17.01 12.00
C GLY A 138 12.82 -17.66 10.61
N LEU A 139 11.92 -17.36 9.69
CA LEU A 139 11.97 -17.79 8.28
C LEU A 139 12.63 -16.75 7.37
N GLY A 140 13.19 -15.65 7.92
CA GLY A 140 13.84 -14.58 7.15
C GLY A 140 12.87 -13.58 6.51
N MET A 141 11.59 -13.62 6.87
CA MET A 141 10.54 -12.71 6.39
C MET A 141 10.30 -11.57 7.39
N THR A 142 9.78 -10.43 6.92
CA THR A 142 9.44 -9.28 7.78
C THR A 142 7.94 -9.08 7.87
N ALA A 143 7.37 -9.18 9.08
CA ALA A 143 5.95 -8.98 9.35
C ALA A 143 5.69 -7.63 10.07
N ASN A 144 6.03 -6.52 9.39
CA ASN A 144 5.88 -5.14 9.90
C ASN A 144 4.73 -4.39 9.19
N VAL A 145 3.62 -5.08 8.90
CA VAL A 145 2.44 -4.53 8.22
C VAL A 145 1.18 -5.05 8.93
N GLY A 146 0.21 -4.18 9.23
CA GLY A 146 -1.09 -4.57 9.80
C GLY A 146 -1.89 -3.42 10.44
N ILE A 147 -3.16 -3.67 10.77
CA ILE A 147 -4.10 -2.68 11.37
C ILE A 147 -3.72 -2.34 12.83
N ALA A 148 -3.06 -3.26 13.53
CA ALA A 148 -2.60 -3.11 14.91
C ALA A 148 -1.14 -3.57 15.05
N GLU A 149 -0.20 -2.76 14.56
CA GLU A 149 1.23 -3.02 14.73
C GLU A 149 1.66 -2.86 16.20
N ARG A 150 2.41 -3.84 16.71
CA ARG A 150 3.09 -3.73 18.02
C ARG A 150 4.22 -2.72 17.91
N ALA A 151 4.30 -1.78 18.86
CA ALA A 151 5.35 -0.76 18.93
C ALA A 151 6.69 -1.34 19.43
N ASP A 152 7.25 -2.32 18.72
CA ASP A 152 8.59 -2.82 19.02
C ASP A 152 9.64 -1.85 18.43
N PRO A 153 10.68 -1.44 19.19
CA PRO A 153 11.77 -0.67 18.62
C PRO A 153 12.52 -1.50 17.56
N PRO A 154 13.11 -0.84 16.53
CA PRO A 154 13.87 -1.53 15.49
C PRO A 154 15.03 -2.29 16.14
N ARG A 155 14.93 -3.62 16.16
CA ARG A 155 15.99 -4.51 16.63
C ARG A 155 17.20 -4.31 15.74
N GLY A 156 18.30 -3.84 16.34
CA GLY A 156 19.57 -3.64 15.66
C GLY A 156 20.00 -4.95 14.99
N ARG A 157 20.13 -4.93 13.67
CA ARG A 157 20.77 -6.00 12.91
C ARG A 157 22.13 -6.27 13.56
N ALA A 158 22.31 -7.50 14.05
CA ALA A 158 23.61 -8.01 14.43
C ALA A 158 24.59 -7.72 13.29
N ARG A 159 25.59 -6.88 13.57
CA ARG A 159 26.70 -6.61 12.66
C ARG A 159 27.36 -7.95 12.35
N ARG A 160 27.13 -8.49 11.14
CA ARG A 160 27.97 -9.56 10.61
C ARG A 160 29.40 -9.03 10.54
N HIS A 161 30.28 -9.60 11.34
CA HIS A 161 31.71 -9.36 11.29
C HIS A 161 32.21 -9.58 9.86
N ARG A 162 32.61 -8.49 9.20
CA ARG A 162 33.28 -8.54 7.91
C ARG A 162 34.73 -8.98 8.19
N VAL A 163 35.04 -10.24 7.88
CA VAL A 163 36.42 -10.73 7.86
C VAL A 163 37.19 -9.87 6.85
N ARG A 164 38.14 -9.11 7.37
CA ARG A 164 39.00 -8.18 6.65
C ARG A 164 40.05 -9.00 5.88
N ARG A 165 39.83 -9.26 4.58
CA ARG A 165 40.92 -9.71 3.69
C ARG A 165 41.88 -8.54 3.49
N SER A 166 43.14 -8.74 3.87
CA SER A 166 44.23 -7.80 3.72
C SER A 166 44.51 -7.51 2.23
N ARG A 167 44.81 -6.24 1.96
CA ARG A 167 45.45 -5.77 0.72
C ARG A 167 46.87 -6.33 0.67
N ALA A 168 47.25 -6.95 -0.45
CA ALA A 168 48.64 -7.15 -0.83
C ALA A 168 48.96 -6.25 -2.03
N ALA A 169 50.06 -5.51 -1.91
CA ALA A 169 50.65 -4.65 -2.91
C ALA A 169 51.62 -5.45 -3.83
N PRO A 170 52.17 -4.87 -4.92
CA PRO A 170 52.56 -5.60 -6.13
C PRO A 170 54.04 -6.03 -6.17
N GLY A 171 54.34 -7.12 -6.89
CA GLY A 171 55.70 -7.61 -7.18
C GLY A 171 55.76 -8.38 -8.50
N ARG A 172 56.74 -8.04 -9.34
CA ARG A 172 57.01 -8.49 -10.74
C ARG A 172 57.65 -9.92 -10.81
N PRO A 173 58.24 -10.38 -11.94
CA PRO A 173 57.59 -11.15 -13.01
C PRO A 173 58.29 -12.51 -13.31
N GLY A 174 57.67 -13.33 -14.16
CA GLY A 174 58.41 -14.33 -14.97
C GLY A 174 58.15 -15.79 -14.62
N CYS A 175 57.50 -16.51 -15.54
CA CYS A 175 57.98 -17.75 -16.15
C CYS A 175 56.87 -18.35 -17.03
N ARG A 176 57.15 -18.53 -18.33
CA ARG A 176 56.42 -19.45 -19.21
C ARG A 176 57.01 -20.85 -19.06
N PRO A 177 56.22 -21.92 -19.28
CA PRO A 177 56.24 -22.63 -20.58
C PRO A 177 54.82 -23.05 -21.04
N ARG A 178 54.43 -22.75 -22.28
CA ARG A 178 54.40 -23.56 -23.53
C ARG A 178 53.30 -24.67 -23.62
N PRO A 179 52.66 -24.85 -24.79
CA PRO A 179 51.35 -25.51 -24.92
C PRO A 179 51.39 -26.93 -25.52
N ALA A 180 50.32 -27.70 -25.34
CA ALA A 180 49.95 -28.86 -26.16
C ALA A 180 48.51 -28.64 -26.68
N ARG A 181 48.29 -28.49 -28.00
CA ARG A 181 47.92 -29.55 -28.97
C ARG A 181 46.82 -30.46 -28.39
N GLY A 182 45.65 -30.68 -28.98
CA GLY A 182 45.09 -30.46 -30.31
C GLY A 182 43.96 -31.49 -30.46
N GLY A 183 42.84 -31.16 -31.11
CA GLY A 183 41.78 -32.14 -31.40
C GLY A 183 40.38 -31.54 -31.55
N GLN A 184 39.96 -31.35 -32.80
CA GLN A 184 38.57 -31.33 -33.29
C GLN A 184 38.45 -32.45 -34.34
N PRO A 185 37.27 -32.80 -34.89
CA PRO A 185 35.88 -32.58 -34.48
C PRO A 185 35.05 -33.90 -34.47
N GLY A 186 33.82 -33.88 -33.96
CA GLY A 186 32.91 -35.03 -34.06
C GLY A 186 31.44 -34.63 -34.10
N HIS A 187 30.88 -34.58 -35.31
CA HIS A 187 29.43 -34.58 -35.56
C HIS A 187 28.79 -35.87 -35.02
N ARG A 188 27.65 -35.75 -34.33
CA ARG A 188 26.56 -36.75 -34.28
C ARG A 188 25.30 -36.15 -33.63
N LEU A 189 24.28 -35.90 -34.44
CA LEU A 189 22.86 -36.12 -34.11
C LEU A 189 22.57 -37.60 -34.47
N PRO A 190 21.66 -38.34 -33.80
CA PRO A 190 20.24 -37.95 -33.69
C PRO A 190 19.50 -38.35 -32.39
N THR A 191 18.33 -37.72 -32.21
CA THR A 191 17.06 -38.19 -31.60
C THR A 191 17.08 -39.10 -30.36
N HIS A 192 16.48 -38.64 -29.26
CA HIS A 192 15.36 -39.32 -28.58
C HIS A 192 14.64 -38.38 -27.61
N ALA A 193 13.32 -38.49 -27.62
CA ALA A 193 12.39 -37.83 -26.71
C ALA A 193 12.66 -38.22 -25.25
N HIS A 194 12.70 -37.23 -24.36
CA HIS A 194 12.38 -37.44 -22.95
C HIS A 194 11.51 -36.29 -22.45
N SER A 195 10.28 -36.68 -22.12
CA SER A 195 9.35 -36.03 -21.21
C SER A 195 10.05 -35.49 -19.97
N ALA A 196 10.02 -34.17 -19.77
CA ALA A 196 10.26 -33.54 -18.48
C ALA A 196 8.91 -33.26 -17.83
N GLY A 197 8.64 -34.00 -16.75
CA GLY A 197 7.40 -33.91 -15.99
C GLY A 197 7.21 -32.59 -15.24
N PRO A 198 5.99 -32.34 -14.74
CA PRO A 198 5.61 -31.10 -14.09
C PRO A 198 6.30 -30.95 -12.73
N SER A 199 6.90 -29.79 -12.49
CA SER A 199 7.42 -29.41 -11.17
C SER A 199 6.25 -29.17 -10.21
N ALA A 200 5.96 -30.20 -9.41
CA ALA A 200 5.18 -30.09 -8.20
C ALA A 200 5.89 -29.16 -7.20
N GLY A 201 5.14 -28.23 -6.62
CA GLY A 201 5.70 -27.25 -5.68
C GLY A 201 4.64 -26.42 -4.94
N VAL A 202 4.00 -27.09 -3.98
CA VAL A 202 3.36 -26.51 -2.77
C VAL A 202 1.99 -25.84 -2.94
N GLN A 203 0.96 -26.70 -3.02
CA GLN A 203 -0.32 -26.42 -2.36
C GLN A 203 -0.12 -26.45 -0.84
N GLY A 204 -0.24 -25.28 -0.20
CA GLY A 204 -0.37 -25.15 1.24
C GLY A 204 -1.53 -24.22 1.54
N MET A 205 -2.62 -24.76 2.08
CA MET A 205 -3.84 -24.06 2.48
C MET A 205 -3.54 -22.80 3.32
N ASN A 206 -3.82 -21.62 2.74
CA ASN A 206 -3.83 -20.34 3.45
C ASN A 206 -5.16 -20.20 4.20
N LEU A 207 -5.20 -20.56 5.48
CA LEU A 207 -6.37 -20.32 6.35
C LEU A 207 -6.28 -19.00 7.14
N LEU A 208 -5.12 -18.33 7.19
CA LEU A 208 -4.90 -17.12 8.00
C LEU A 208 -4.88 -15.78 7.22
N GLY A 209 -4.71 -15.81 5.88
CA GLY A 209 -4.95 -14.62 5.05
C GLY A 209 -6.43 -14.25 4.97
N GLY A 210 -7.31 -15.24 5.16
CA GLY A 210 -8.75 -15.10 5.00
C GLY A 210 -9.40 -14.12 5.96
N ALA A 211 -8.93 -13.91 7.19
CA ALA A 211 -9.66 -13.11 8.17
C ALA A 211 -9.59 -11.59 7.93
N GLY A 212 -8.41 -11.05 7.59
CA GLY A 212 -8.24 -9.63 7.23
C GLY A 212 -8.83 -9.31 5.87
N ASP A 213 -8.71 -10.26 4.94
CA ASP A 213 -9.36 -10.25 3.64
C ASP A 213 -10.88 -10.30 3.79
N LEU A 214 -11.42 -11.10 4.72
CA LEU A 214 -12.84 -11.16 5.05
C LEU A 214 -13.35 -9.85 5.66
N ILE A 215 -12.61 -9.23 6.58
CA ILE A 215 -13.03 -7.94 7.18
C ILE A 215 -13.03 -6.84 6.13
N THR A 216 -12.00 -6.80 5.28
CA THR A 216 -11.92 -5.85 4.16
C THR A 216 -13.07 -6.09 3.18
N ALA A 217 -13.26 -7.32 2.72
CA ALA A 217 -14.35 -7.69 1.83
C ALA A 217 -15.74 -7.45 2.45
N ALA A 218 -15.93 -7.74 3.74
CA ALA A 218 -17.18 -7.48 4.44
C ALA A 218 -17.45 -5.98 4.58
N GLY A 219 -16.43 -5.17 4.84
CA GLY A 219 -16.52 -3.72 4.87
C GLY A 219 -16.90 -3.14 3.50
N PHE A 220 -16.23 -3.60 2.44
CA PHE A 220 -16.58 -3.25 1.06
C PHE A 220 -18.01 -3.67 0.71
N ARG A 221 -18.43 -4.91 1.04
CA ARG A 221 -19.82 -5.36 0.82
C ARG A 221 -20.85 -4.56 1.61
N ALA A 222 -20.57 -4.24 2.87
CA ALA A 222 -21.46 -3.41 3.68
C ALA A 222 -21.59 -2.00 3.09
N ALA A 223 -20.49 -1.41 2.61
CA ALA A 223 -20.52 -0.15 1.89
C ALA A 223 -21.31 -0.25 0.57
N TRP A 224 -21.06 -1.30 -0.22
CA TRP A 224 -21.73 -1.55 -1.49
C TRP A 224 -23.24 -1.71 -1.34
N THR A 225 -23.66 -2.38 -0.27
CA THR A 225 -25.08 -2.63 0.00
C THR A 225 -25.77 -1.45 0.67
N GLY A 226 -25.08 -0.72 1.55
CA GLY A 226 -25.65 0.37 2.34
C GLY A 226 -25.56 1.75 1.67
N VAL A 227 -24.38 2.13 1.17
CA VAL A 227 -24.13 3.49 0.63
C VAL A 227 -24.97 3.76 -0.61
N ARG A 228 -25.23 2.74 -1.44
CA ARG A 228 -26.05 2.86 -2.65
C ARG A 228 -27.47 3.40 -2.39
N TRP A 229 -28.02 3.16 -1.19
CA TRP A 229 -29.38 3.58 -0.82
C TRP A 229 -29.41 4.84 0.03
N LEU A 230 -28.26 5.39 0.42
CA LEU A 230 -28.23 6.64 1.15
C LEU A 230 -28.64 7.80 0.24
N PRO A 231 -29.47 8.75 0.74
CA PRO A 231 -29.67 10.02 0.07
C PRO A 231 -28.32 10.68 -0.21
N GLU A 232 -28.17 11.22 -1.41
CA GLU A 232 -26.90 11.77 -1.88
C GLU A 232 -26.21 12.75 -0.90
N PRO A 233 -26.91 13.74 -0.30
CA PRO A 233 -26.27 14.64 0.64
C PRO A 233 -25.74 13.92 1.89
N ALA A 234 -26.42 12.85 2.32
CA ALA A 234 -25.99 12.04 3.46
C ALA A 234 -24.77 11.18 3.12
N ALA A 235 -24.71 10.62 1.90
CA ALA A 235 -23.54 9.92 1.41
C ALA A 235 -22.33 10.85 1.36
N TYR A 236 -22.45 12.03 0.74
CA TYR A 236 -21.35 12.98 0.69
C TYR A 236 -20.91 13.46 2.08
N ALA A 237 -21.86 13.77 2.97
CA ALA A 237 -21.54 14.14 4.35
C ALA A 237 -20.80 13.01 5.10
N LEU A 238 -21.17 11.74 4.89
CA LEU A 238 -20.49 10.61 5.49
C LEU A 238 -19.03 10.51 5.02
N PHE A 239 -18.79 10.54 3.70
CA PHE A 239 -17.44 10.44 3.16
C PHE A 239 -16.58 11.67 3.47
N ASP A 240 -17.16 12.87 3.52
CA ASP A 240 -16.46 14.08 3.98
C ASP A 240 -16.02 13.95 5.45
N ARG A 241 -16.88 13.41 6.32
CA ARG A 241 -16.52 13.14 7.72
C ARG A 241 -15.42 12.09 7.85
N ILE A 242 -15.48 11.02 7.05
CA ILE A 242 -14.42 10.01 7.02
C ILE A 242 -13.10 10.63 6.54
N ALA A 243 -13.14 11.52 5.54
CA ALA A 243 -11.96 12.23 5.04
C ALA A 243 -11.33 13.08 6.14
N ASP A 244 -12.14 13.92 6.80
CA ASP A 244 -11.69 14.80 7.88
C ASP A 244 -11.04 14.01 9.02
N VAL A 245 -11.71 12.94 9.48
CA VAL A 245 -11.16 12.07 10.52
C VAL A 245 -9.85 11.41 10.07
N THR A 246 -9.75 11.00 8.80
CA THR A 246 -8.53 10.38 8.25
C THR A 246 -7.37 11.38 8.23
N VAL A 247 -7.61 12.62 7.81
CA VAL A 247 -6.59 13.68 7.83
C VAL A 247 -6.17 13.99 9.26
N LEU A 248 -7.12 14.16 10.19
CA LEU A 248 -6.85 14.42 11.61
C LEU A 248 -6.02 13.30 12.26
N ARG A 249 -6.24 12.05 11.87
CA ARG A 249 -5.45 10.89 12.34
C ARG A 249 -4.10 10.74 11.63
N GLY A 250 -3.80 11.59 10.64
CA GLY A 250 -2.56 11.58 9.89
C GLY A 250 -2.50 10.53 8.78
N GLY A 251 -3.64 10.03 8.30
CA GLY A 251 -3.73 9.10 7.18
C GLY A 251 -3.35 9.71 5.82
N ALA A 252 -3.38 11.04 5.70
CA ALA A 252 -3.10 11.75 4.46
C ALA A 252 -1.64 12.26 4.31
N ARG A 253 -0.68 11.76 5.11
CA ARG A 253 0.72 12.24 5.05
C ARG A 253 1.36 12.08 3.68
N ARG A 254 1.07 10.97 2.96
CA ARG A 254 1.62 10.75 1.62
C ARG A 254 1.00 11.71 0.61
N LEU A 255 -0.31 11.93 0.68
CA LEU A 255 -1.00 12.92 -0.15
C LEU A 255 -0.39 14.32 0.07
N ALA A 256 -0.19 14.72 1.33
CA ALA A 256 0.44 16.00 1.67
C ALA A 256 1.88 16.14 1.14
N ALA A 257 2.66 15.06 1.13
CA ALA A 257 4.02 15.07 0.57
C ALA A 257 3.99 15.25 -0.95
N ASN A 258 3.07 14.58 -1.65
CA ASN A 258 2.92 14.70 -3.09
C ASN A 258 2.40 16.09 -3.49
N TYR A 259 1.39 16.62 -2.79
CA TYR A 259 0.88 17.96 -3.03
C TYR A 259 1.91 19.05 -2.79
N ARG A 260 2.82 18.89 -1.82
CA ARG A 260 3.90 19.86 -1.61
C ARG A 260 4.87 19.93 -2.79
N LYS A 261 5.05 18.85 -3.53
CA LYS A 261 5.88 18.81 -4.74
C LYS A 261 5.18 19.47 -5.92
N VAL A 262 3.87 19.22 -6.08
CA VAL A 262 3.06 19.83 -7.15
C VAL A 262 2.82 21.33 -6.93
N ARG A 263 2.58 21.71 -5.67
CA ARG A 263 2.26 23.08 -5.25
C ARG A 263 3.26 23.57 -4.19
N PRO A 264 4.53 23.78 -4.57
CA PRO A 264 5.56 24.26 -3.65
C PRO A 264 5.37 25.73 -3.24
N ASP A 265 4.50 26.43 -3.96
CA ASP A 265 4.11 27.83 -3.72
C ASP A 265 3.20 28.01 -2.50
N LEU A 266 2.52 26.95 -2.06
CA LEU A 266 1.55 27.03 -0.95
C LEU A 266 2.23 27.09 0.41
N THR A 267 1.67 27.91 1.30
CA THR A 267 2.01 27.89 2.73
C THR A 267 1.56 26.58 3.39
N ASP A 268 2.07 26.28 4.58
CA ASP A 268 1.67 25.08 5.32
C ASP A 268 0.17 25.06 5.67
N GLY A 269 -0.46 26.23 5.85
CA GLY A 269 -1.90 26.36 6.08
C GLY A 269 -2.70 26.03 4.82
N GLU A 270 -2.39 26.68 3.70
CA GLU A 270 -3.07 26.43 2.41
C GLU A 270 -2.89 24.99 1.95
N LEU A 271 -1.72 24.40 2.18
CA LEU A 271 -1.47 23.01 1.86
C LEU A 271 -2.22 22.05 2.79
N HIS A 272 -2.45 22.41 4.05
CA HIS A 272 -3.34 21.64 4.93
C HIS A 272 -4.78 21.63 4.39
N ASP A 273 -5.28 22.79 3.96
CA ASP A 273 -6.62 22.94 3.39
C ASP A 273 -6.77 22.18 2.06
N LEU A 274 -5.72 22.20 1.23
CA LEU A 274 -5.66 21.41 0.00
C LEU A 274 -5.68 19.90 0.31
N VAL A 275 -4.95 19.44 1.33
CA VAL A 275 -4.96 18.02 1.74
C VAL A 275 -6.32 17.59 2.25
N LEU A 276 -7.02 18.44 3.02
CA LEU A 276 -8.39 18.18 3.44
C LEU A 276 -9.33 18.05 2.24
N THR A 277 -9.27 19.01 1.32
CA THR A 277 -10.11 19.02 0.11
C THR A 277 -9.79 17.83 -0.81
N GLY A 278 -8.51 17.48 -0.95
CA GLY A 278 -8.09 16.33 -1.75
C GLY A 278 -8.49 15.00 -1.13
N MET A 279 -8.43 14.85 0.20
CA MET A 279 -8.92 13.64 0.86
C MET A 279 -10.44 13.50 0.72
N ARG A 280 -11.19 14.61 0.79
CA ARG A 280 -12.63 14.63 0.51
C ARG A 280 -12.92 14.24 -0.94
N SER A 281 -12.15 14.73 -1.90
CA SER A 281 -12.29 14.35 -3.31
C SER A 281 -12.00 12.86 -3.55
N TYR A 282 -10.91 12.36 -2.97
CA TYR A 282 -10.53 10.95 -3.02
C TYR A 282 -11.62 10.03 -2.47
N LEU A 283 -12.21 10.37 -1.33
CA LEU A 283 -13.28 9.58 -0.73
C LEU A 283 -14.64 9.77 -1.41
N ARG A 284 -14.88 10.91 -2.06
CA ARG A 284 -16.04 11.09 -2.94
C ARG A 284 -16.03 10.10 -4.09
N TYR A 285 -14.87 9.86 -4.71
CA TYR A 285 -14.75 8.83 -5.76
C TYR A 285 -15.27 7.47 -5.29
N TYR A 286 -14.88 6.99 -4.10
CA TYR A 286 -15.42 5.73 -3.56
C TYR A 286 -16.91 5.80 -3.25
N GLY A 287 -17.35 6.89 -2.62
CA GLY A 287 -18.77 7.10 -2.33
C GLY A 287 -19.64 7.10 -3.59
N GLU A 288 -19.15 7.67 -4.68
CA GLU A 288 -19.81 7.68 -5.98
C GLU A 288 -19.72 6.33 -6.69
N ALA A 289 -18.57 5.65 -6.64
CA ALA A 289 -18.43 4.30 -7.20
C ALA A 289 -19.46 3.33 -6.61
N PHE A 290 -19.73 3.39 -5.30
CA PHE A 290 -20.77 2.56 -4.67
C PHE A 290 -22.19 2.90 -5.13
N ARG A 291 -22.44 4.14 -5.55
CA ARG A 291 -23.77 4.62 -5.99
C ARG A 291 -23.95 4.56 -7.50
N LEU A 292 -22.87 4.45 -8.26
CA LEU A 292 -22.88 4.42 -9.71
C LEU A 292 -23.81 3.34 -10.32
N PRO A 293 -23.94 2.11 -9.75
CA PRO A 293 -24.82 1.08 -10.31
C PRO A 293 -26.32 1.40 -10.26
N VAL A 294 -26.74 2.36 -9.46
CA VAL A 294 -28.16 2.72 -9.30
C VAL A 294 -28.53 4.01 -10.04
N LEU A 295 -27.57 4.65 -10.71
CA LEU A 295 -27.85 5.84 -11.52
C LEU A 295 -28.54 5.46 -12.83
N SER A 296 -29.57 6.20 -13.21
CA SER A 296 -30.20 6.05 -14.53
C SER A 296 -29.28 6.59 -15.65
N PRO A 297 -29.49 6.18 -16.91
CA PRO A 297 -28.80 6.77 -18.05
C PRO A 297 -28.91 8.30 -18.09
N GLU A 298 -30.07 8.86 -17.78
CA GLU A 298 -30.30 10.31 -17.75
C GLU A 298 -29.51 10.99 -16.61
N GLU A 299 -29.46 10.36 -15.44
CA GLU A 299 -28.65 10.84 -14.32
C GLU A 299 -27.14 10.80 -14.62
N LEU A 300 -26.67 9.78 -15.34
CA LEU A 300 -25.30 9.71 -15.84
C LEU A 300 -25.01 10.86 -16.81
N ALA A 301 -25.91 11.13 -17.76
CA ALA A 301 -25.74 12.16 -18.78
C ALA A 301 -25.54 13.56 -18.18
N VAL A 302 -26.33 13.92 -17.16
CA VAL A 302 -26.25 15.27 -16.54
C VAL A 302 -25.04 15.45 -15.61
N ARG A 303 -24.40 14.35 -15.19
CA ARG A 303 -23.23 14.36 -14.30
C ARG A 303 -21.90 14.52 -15.02
N VAL A 304 -21.86 14.33 -16.34
CA VAL A 304 -20.61 14.37 -17.10
C VAL A 304 -20.64 15.51 -18.12
N ARG A 305 -19.53 16.23 -18.21
CA ARG A 305 -19.25 17.18 -19.28
C ARG A 305 -17.87 16.88 -19.86
N THR A 306 -17.76 17.01 -21.17
CA THR A 306 -16.49 16.87 -21.88
C THR A 306 -15.92 18.23 -22.28
N GLU A 307 -14.60 18.32 -22.35
CA GLU A 307 -13.84 19.43 -22.91
C GLU A 307 -12.79 18.86 -23.87
N GLY A 308 -12.60 19.49 -25.03
CA GLY A 308 -11.57 19.07 -25.99
C GLY A 308 -11.84 17.73 -26.70
N ASP A 309 -13.08 17.22 -26.65
CA ASP A 309 -13.43 15.89 -27.17
C ASP A 309 -13.64 15.82 -28.69
N ALA A 310 -13.66 16.95 -29.40
CA ALA A 310 -13.92 16.98 -30.84
C ALA A 310 -12.99 16.08 -31.68
N PRO A 311 -11.64 16.12 -31.53
CA PRO A 311 -10.75 15.22 -32.27
C PRO A 311 -10.99 13.75 -31.93
N VAL A 312 -11.33 13.45 -30.68
CA VAL A 312 -11.63 12.09 -30.23
C VAL A 312 -12.93 11.61 -30.86
N ARG A 313 -13.97 12.45 -30.93
CA ARG A 313 -15.23 12.14 -31.61
C ARG A 313 -15.00 11.82 -33.08
N GLU A 314 -14.20 12.62 -33.79
CA GLU A 314 -13.87 12.37 -35.20
C GLU A 314 -13.24 10.99 -35.41
N VAL A 315 -12.31 10.58 -34.53
CA VAL A 315 -11.68 9.25 -34.57
C VAL A 315 -12.70 8.14 -34.38
N ILE A 316 -13.59 8.28 -33.40
CA ILE A 316 -14.62 7.27 -33.09
C ILE A 316 -15.68 7.20 -34.20
N ASP A 317 -16.14 8.34 -34.71
CA ASP A 317 -17.15 8.43 -35.78
C ASP A 317 -16.62 7.86 -37.11
N ALA A 318 -15.30 7.93 -37.33
CA ALA A 318 -14.62 7.24 -38.43
C ALA A 318 -14.45 5.72 -38.21
N GLY A 319 -14.98 5.15 -37.12
CA GLY A 319 -14.85 3.74 -36.77
C GLY A 319 -13.48 3.36 -36.21
N GLY A 320 -12.70 4.34 -35.74
CA GLY A 320 -11.40 4.16 -35.11
C GLY A 320 -11.45 4.01 -33.59
N SER A 321 -10.29 3.82 -32.98
CA SER A 321 -10.11 3.79 -31.53
C SER A 321 -9.16 4.88 -31.07
N ALA A 322 -9.43 5.50 -29.93
CA ALA A 322 -8.54 6.47 -29.31
C ALA A 322 -7.95 5.91 -28.00
N ILE A 323 -6.64 6.03 -27.84
CA ILE A 323 -5.94 5.60 -26.63
C ILE A 323 -5.86 6.81 -25.69
N CYS A 324 -6.27 6.62 -24.45
CA CYS A 324 -6.31 7.70 -23.47
C CYS A 324 -5.31 7.43 -22.33
N PHE A 325 -4.37 8.35 -22.12
CA PHE A 325 -3.44 8.33 -20.99
C PHE A 325 -4.07 9.06 -19.81
N LEU A 326 -4.47 8.33 -18.77
CA LEU A 326 -5.15 8.90 -17.61
C LEU A 326 -4.20 9.01 -16.41
N GLY A 327 -4.37 10.09 -15.64
CA GLY A 327 -3.94 10.14 -14.25
C GLY A 327 -4.98 9.53 -13.31
N HIS A 328 -4.57 9.12 -12.11
CA HIS A 328 -5.52 8.76 -11.05
C HIS A 328 -6.19 10.04 -10.52
N MET A 329 -7.09 10.60 -11.32
CA MET A 329 -7.76 11.86 -11.04
C MET A 329 -9.28 11.76 -11.13
N GLY A 330 -9.99 12.48 -10.25
CA GLY A 330 -11.45 12.59 -10.29
C GLY A 330 -12.15 11.23 -10.18
N ASN A 331 -13.11 10.98 -11.06
CA ASN A 331 -13.89 9.74 -11.07
C ASN A 331 -13.89 9.08 -12.45
N TRP A 332 -12.89 8.23 -12.70
CA TRP A 332 -12.76 7.50 -13.97
C TRP A 332 -13.80 6.40 -14.17
N ASP A 333 -14.38 5.85 -13.10
CA ASP A 333 -15.46 4.85 -13.21
C ASP A 333 -16.76 5.51 -13.70
N LEU A 334 -17.08 6.71 -13.21
CA LEU A 334 -18.19 7.52 -13.73
C LEU A 334 -17.94 7.93 -15.19
N ALA A 335 -16.72 8.31 -15.55
CA ALA A 335 -16.35 8.62 -16.93
C ALA A 335 -16.53 7.41 -17.86
N GLY A 336 -16.05 6.24 -17.43
CA GLY A 336 -16.18 4.99 -18.17
C GLY A 336 -17.63 4.55 -18.35
N ALA A 337 -18.43 4.61 -17.29
CA ALA A 337 -19.87 4.32 -17.35
C ALA A 337 -20.60 5.26 -18.32
N TRP A 338 -20.38 6.56 -18.21
CA TRP A 338 -20.99 7.53 -19.10
C TRP A 338 -20.59 7.29 -20.56
N ALA A 339 -19.30 7.05 -20.83
CA ALA A 339 -18.84 6.80 -22.19
C ALA A 339 -19.45 5.51 -22.78
N SER A 340 -19.48 4.42 -22.00
CA SER A 340 -20.10 3.15 -22.40
C SER A 340 -21.60 3.26 -22.72
N VAL A 341 -22.32 4.15 -22.03
CA VAL A 341 -23.77 4.35 -22.22
C VAL A 341 -24.09 5.37 -23.32
N HIS A 342 -23.36 6.49 -23.36
CA HIS A 342 -23.73 7.67 -24.15
C HIS A 342 -22.81 7.98 -25.32
N TRP A 343 -21.70 7.26 -25.49
CA TRP A 343 -20.72 7.59 -26.52
C TRP A 343 -20.19 6.40 -27.30
N THR A 344 -19.37 5.54 -26.69
CA THR A 344 -18.70 4.45 -27.40
C THR A 344 -18.20 3.37 -26.45
N ALA A 345 -17.77 2.23 -26.99
CA ALA A 345 -17.25 1.13 -26.20
C ALA A 345 -15.98 1.54 -25.43
N VAL A 346 -15.85 1.09 -24.19
CA VAL A 346 -14.69 1.35 -23.32
C VAL A 346 -14.00 0.02 -23.00
N THR A 347 -12.70 -0.08 -23.30
CA THR A 347 -11.85 -1.21 -22.89
C THR A 347 -10.65 -0.73 -22.09
N THR A 348 -10.45 -1.24 -20.88
CA THR A 348 -9.35 -0.82 -20.00
C THR A 348 -8.66 -1.98 -19.31
N VAL A 349 -7.58 -1.70 -18.58
CA VAL A 349 -6.84 -2.67 -17.76
C VAL A 349 -7.00 -2.31 -16.30
N ALA A 350 -7.25 -3.31 -15.46
CA ALA A 350 -7.28 -3.15 -14.00
C ALA A 350 -6.31 -4.10 -13.30
N GLU A 351 -5.65 -3.62 -12.25
CA GLU A 351 -4.86 -4.46 -11.37
C GLU A 351 -5.76 -5.47 -10.65
N ARG A 352 -5.29 -6.72 -10.54
CA ARG A 352 -6.00 -7.75 -9.77
C ARG A 352 -5.77 -7.53 -8.28
N LEU A 353 -6.71 -6.81 -7.68
CA LEU A 353 -6.69 -6.50 -6.25
C LEU A 353 -6.73 -7.77 -5.41
N LYS A 354 -6.05 -7.74 -4.26
CA LYS A 354 -6.28 -8.70 -3.17
C LYS A 354 -7.07 -7.99 -2.07
N PRO A 355 -8.08 -8.63 -1.46
CA PRO A 355 -8.53 -10.00 -1.72
C PRO A 355 -9.30 -10.21 -3.03
N GLU A 356 -9.33 -11.47 -3.51
CA GLU A 356 -9.91 -11.85 -4.81
C GLU A 356 -11.41 -11.57 -4.89
N GLU A 357 -12.11 -11.61 -3.76
CA GLU A 357 -13.54 -11.25 -3.65
C GLU A 357 -13.77 -9.78 -4.00
N VAL A 358 -12.91 -8.88 -3.50
CA VAL A 358 -13.00 -7.45 -3.81
C VAL A 358 -12.69 -7.20 -5.28
N PHE A 359 -11.70 -7.91 -5.84
CA PHE A 359 -11.44 -7.84 -7.28
C PHE A 359 -12.66 -8.27 -8.11
N ARG A 360 -13.31 -9.39 -7.77
CA ARG A 360 -14.53 -9.85 -8.45
C ARG A 360 -15.67 -8.86 -8.34
N GLU A 361 -15.90 -8.28 -7.16
CA GLU A 361 -16.93 -7.25 -6.96
C GLU A 361 -16.67 -6.00 -7.84
N PHE A 362 -15.43 -5.52 -7.92
CA PHE A 362 -15.06 -4.40 -8.80
C PHE A 362 -15.11 -4.76 -10.29
N LEU A 363 -14.83 -6.01 -10.65
CA LEU A 363 -14.92 -6.49 -12.03
C LEU A 363 -16.39 -6.53 -12.47
N GLU A 364 -17.25 -7.24 -11.72
CA GLU A 364 -18.69 -7.33 -11.99
C GLU A 364 -19.35 -5.95 -12.00
N PHE A 365 -18.92 -5.05 -11.11
CA PHE A 365 -19.32 -3.65 -11.10
C PHE A 365 -19.02 -2.96 -12.44
N ARG A 366 -17.77 -2.99 -12.89
CA ARG A 366 -17.34 -2.27 -14.09
C ARG A 366 -17.91 -2.88 -15.37
N GLU A 367 -18.01 -4.21 -15.42
CA GLU A 367 -18.67 -4.91 -16.54
C GLU A 367 -20.17 -4.60 -16.57
N GLY A 368 -20.82 -4.51 -15.40
CA GLY A 368 -22.21 -4.08 -15.27
C GLY A 368 -22.46 -2.63 -15.74
N LEU A 369 -21.42 -1.79 -15.78
CA LEU A 369 -21.46 -0.44 -16.35
C LEU A 369 -21.20 -0.40 -17.87
N GLY A 370 -20.99 -1.56 -18.50
CA GLY A 370 -20.73 -1.68 -19.93
C GLY A 370 -19.27 -1.49 -20.34
N MET A 371 -18.32 -1.54 -19.39
CA MET A 371 -16.88 -1.53 -19.70
C MET A 371 -16.35 -2.95 -19.92
N THR A 372 -15.36 -3.10 -20.80
CA THR A 372 -14.56 -4.32 -20.90
C THR A 372 -13.29 -4.17 -20.06
N ILE A 373 -13.12 -5.01 -19.04
CA ILE A 373 -11.98 -4.93 -18.10
C ILE A 373 -11.03 -6.09 -18.32
N LEU A 374 -9.79 -5.77 -18.70
CA LEU A 374 -8.72 -6.74 -18.88
C LEU A 374 -7.89 -6.84 -17.57
N PRO A 375 -7.74 -8.03 -16.96
CA PRO A 375 -6.92 -8.16 -15.75
C PRO A 375 -5.43 -8.01 -16.06
N LEU A 376 -4.72 -7.18 -15.29
CA LEU A 376 -3.28 -6.97 -15.45
C LEU A 376 -2.45 -8.23 -15.10
N THR A 377 -2.94 -9.05 -14.16
CA THR A 377 -2.27 -10.27 -13.70
C THR A 377 -3.24 -11.43 -13.51
N GLY A 378 -2.73 -12.66 -13.62
CA GLY A 378 -3.52 -13.88 -13.41
C GLY A 378 -4.52 -14.21 -14.53
N GLY A 379 -4.25 -13.69 -15.74
CA GLY A 379 -4.93 -14.00 -17.00
C GLY A 379 -3.94 -13.92 -18.18
N PRO A 380 -4.41 -13.95 -19.44
CA PRO A 380 -3.57 -13.70 -20.60
C PRO A 380 -2.89 -12.33 -20.51
N ALA A 381 -1.72 -12.17 -21.13
CA ALA A 381 -1.01 -10.90 -21.11
C ALA A 381 -1.91 -9.77 -21.66
N PRO A 382 -2.06 -8.64 -20.96
CA PRO A 382 -3.03 -7.61 -21.32
C PRO A 382 -2.65 -6.86 -22.61
N PHE A 383 -1.37 -6.74 -22.93
CA PHE A 383 -0.93 -5.96 -24.10
C PHE A 383 -1.41 -6.55 -25.43
N PRO A 384 -1.32 -7.87 -25.71
CA PRO A 384 -1.99 -8.48 -26.86
C PRO A 384 -3.50 -8.19 -26.95
N LEU A 385 -4.22 -8.29 -25.83
CA LEU A 385 -5.67 -8.04 -25.78
C LEU A 385 -6.00 -6.56 -26.05
N LEU A 386 -5.16 -5.64 -25.55
CA LEU A 386 -5.28 -4.21 -25.86
C LEU A 386 -5.07 -3.91 -27.35
N ARG A 387 -4.15 -4.63 -28.01
CA ARG A 387 -3.96 -4.50 -29.46
C ARG A 387 -5.18 -4.97 -30.24
N GLU A 388 -5.81 -6.07 -29.80
CA GLU A 388 -7.07 -6.52 -30.39
C GLU A 388 -8.21 -5.50 -30.16
N ALA A 389 -8.29 -4.92 -28.97
CA ALA A 389 -9.26 -3.87 -28.66
C ALA A 389 -9.06 -2.62 -29.54
N ALA A 390 -7.80 -2.20 -29.75
CA ALA A 390 -7.45 -1.04 -30.58
C ALA A 390 -7.79 -1.21 -32.07
N ARG A 391 -8.21 -2.41 -32.50
CA ARG A 391 -8.68 -2.66 -33.86
C ARG A 391 -10.19 -2.47 -34.02
N ARG A 392 -10.91 -2.26 -32.93
CA ARG A 392 -12.35 -2.04 -32.90
C ARG A 392 -12.65 -0.58 -32.50
N PRO A 393 -13.78 0.00 -32.93
CA PRO A 393 -14.15 1.34 -32.50
C PRO A 393 -14.31 1.41 -30.98
N GLY A 394 -13.73 2.45 -30.34
CA GLY A 394 -13.87 2.64 -28.90
C GLY A 394 -12.74 3.42 -28.24
N LEU A 395 -12.93 3.70 -26.94
CA LEU A 395 -11.92 4.32 -26.08
C LEU A 395 -11.12 3.24 -25.33
N ILE A 396 -9.80 3.47 -25.26
CA ILE A 396 -8.89 2.65 -24.47
C ILE A 396 -8.23 3.51 -23.40
N PRO A 397 -8.93 3.80 -22.28
CA PRO A 397 -8.37 4.56 -21.17
C PRO A 397 -7.47 3.68 -20.31
N LEU A 398 -6.27 4.17 -20.01
CA LEU A 398 -5.28 3.48 -19.22
C LEU A 398 -4.73 4.43 -18.15
N LEU A 399 -4.91 4.06 -16.87
CA LEU A 399 -4.27 4.74 -15.74
C LEU A 399 -2.75 4.52 -15.83
N ALA A 400 -2.01 5.57 -16.13
CA ALA A 400 -0.62 5.47 -16.55
C ALA A 400 0.34 6.47 -15.88
N ASP A 401 -0.16 7.34 -15.01
CA ASP A 401 0.63 8.32 -14.24
C ASP A 401 1.57 7.68 -13.18
N ARG A 402 1.64 6.35 -13.10
CA ARG A 402 2.51 5.63 -12.17
C ARG A 402 2.87 4.21 -12.62
N ASP A 403 4.17 3.94 -12.79
CA ASP A 403 4.73 2.58 -12.88
C ASP A 403 6.10 2.53 -12.20
N LEU A 404 6.15 1.97 -10.98
CA LEU A 404 7.39 1.89 -10.20
C LEU A 404 8.19 0.60 -10.44
N THR A 405 7.84 -0.16 -11.48
CA THR A 405 8.61 -1.34 -11.88
C THR A 405 9.82 -0.94 -12.74
N HIS A 406 10.65 -1.93 -13.10
CA HIS A 406 11.82 -1.71 -13.97
C HIS A 406 11.44 -1.32 -15.41
N SER A 407 10.19 -1.57 -15.83
CA SER A 407 9.68 -1.17 -17.15
C SER A 407 9.11 0.24 -17.19
N GLY A 408 8.95 0.91 -16.04
CA GLY A 408 8.46 2.28 -15.98
C GLY A 408 9.40 3.26 -16.67
N VAL A 409 8.85 4.13 -17.52
CA VAL A 409 9.58 5.20 -18.21
C VAL A 409 9.78 6.36 -17.26
N ALA A 410 11.02 6.82 -17.16
CA ALA A 410 11.35 7.96 -16.31
C ALA A 410 11.01 9.27 -17.04
N VAL A 411 10.17 10.09 -16.41
CA VAL A 411 9.69 11.38 -16.94
C VAL A 411 9.98 12.51 -15.96
N ASP A 412 10.04 13.74 -16.47
CA ASP A 412 9.93 14.94 -15.66
C ASP A 412 8.45 15.22 -15.39
N PHE A 413 8.09 15.41 -14.13
CA PHE A 413 6.71 15.56 -13.71
C PHE A 413 6.63 16.54 -12.54
N CYS A 414 5.93 17.66 -12.75
CA CYS A 414 5.85 18.76 -11.77
C CYS A 414 7.23 19.20 -11.23
N GLY A 415 8.26 19.25 -12.08
CA GLY A 415 9.62 19.63 -11.69
C GLY A 415 10.44 18.55 -10.97
N HIS A 416 9.92 17.32 -10.85
CA HIS A 416 10.58 16.18 -10.21
C HIS A 416 10.66 14.98 -11.16
N ARG A 417 11.59 14.04 -10.89
CA ARG A 417 11.61 12.76 -11.62
C ARG A 417 10.53 11.81 -11.09
N ALA A 418 9.80 11.19 -12.01
CA ALA A 418 8.80 10.16 -11.72
C ALA A 418 8.91 9.02 -12.74
N ARG A 419 8.22 7.90 -12.48
CA ARG A 419 8.10 6.80 -13.45
C ARG A 419 6.65 6.53 -13.81
N MET A 420 6.37 6.48 -15.11
CA MET A 420 5.04 6.31 -15.68
C MET A 420 4.98 5.08 -16.59
N ALA A 421 3.77 4.55 -16.77
CA ALA A 421 3.56 3.34 -17.55
C ALA A 421 3.72 3.65 -19.06
N PRO A 422 4.60 2.95 -19.79
CA PRO A 422 4.79 3.16 -21.24
C PRO A 422 3.64 2.60 -22.09
N GLY A 423 2.76 1.79 -21.50
CA GLY A 423 1.72 1.02 -22.19
C GLY A 423 0.89 1.83 -23.21
N PRO A 424 0.35 3.01 -22.85
CA PRO A 424 -0.47 3.80 -23.78
C PRO A 424 0.31 4.28 -25.00
N ALA A 425 1.52 4.83 -24.80
CA ALA A 425 2.37 5.31 -25.89
C ALA A 425 2.86 4.15 -26.77
N ALA A 426 3.22 3.02 -26.17
CA ALA A 426 3.60 1.82 -26.91
C ALA A 426 2.43 1.26 -27.75
N LEU A 427 1.21 1.23 -27.19
CA LEU A 427 0.02 0.77 -27.91
C LEU A 427 -0.31 1.70 -29.08
N ALA A 428 -0.24 3.02 -28.87
CA ALA A 428 -0.50 4.03 -29.90
C ALA A 428 0.47 3.90 -31.06
N LEU A 429 1.75 3.73 -30.77
CA LEU A 429 2.79 3.57 -31.78
C LEU A 429 2.63 2.27 -32.58
N VAL A 430 2.31 1.16 -31.89
CA VAL A 430 2.22 -0.17 -32.53
C VAL A 430 0.96 -0.31 -33.40
N GLU A 431 -0.19 0.15 -32.91
CA GLU A 431 -1.46 0.04 -33.65
C GLU A 431 -1.80 1.30 -34.47
N GLN A 432 -0.88 2.27 -34.52
CA GLN A 432 -1.04 3.53 -35.26
C GLN A 432 -2.36 4.25 -34.92
N ARG A 433 -2.61 4.36 -33.61
CA ARG A 433 -3.80 5.02 -33.06
C ARG A 433 -3.43 6.32 -32.36
N PRO A 434 -4.28 7.34 -32.41
CA PRO A 434 -4.02 8.60 -31.73
C PRO A 434 -4.01 8.42 -30.21
N LEU A 435 -3.13 9.17 -29.56
CA LEU A 435 -2.93 9.15 -28.11
C LEU A 435 -3.34 10.51 -27.53
N PHE A 436 -4.26 10.49 -26.58
CA PHE A 436 -4.73 11.69 -25.89
C PHE A 436 -4.44 11.60 -24.40
N PRO A 437 -3.74 12.57 -23.79
CA PRO A 437 -3.74 12.73 -22.35
C PRO A 437 -5.17 13.11 -21.91
N VAL A 438 -5.64 12.54 -20.80
CA VAL A 438 -6.98 12.81 -20.27
C VAL A 438 -6.90 13.08 -18.77
N SER A 439 -7.47 14.20 -18.35
CA SER A 439 -7.65 14.53 -16.93
C SER A 439 -9.12 14.58 -16.57
N ILE A 440 -9.45 14.15 -15.37
CA ILE A 440 -10.81 14.17 -14.84
C ILE A 440 -10.79 14.94 -13.53
N ARG A 441 -11.67 15.94 -13.42
CA ARG A 441 -11.85 16.73 -12.20
C ARG A 441 -13.31 16.71 -11.76
N HIS A 442 -13.55 16.89 -10.47
CA HIS A 442 -14.92 17.03 -9.98
C HIS A 442 -15.42 18.44 -10.23
N GLU A 443 -16.71 18.56 -10.52
CA GLU A 443 -17.39 19.83 -10.72
C GLU A 443 -18.65 19.87 -9.86
N ARG A 444 -18.85 20.98 -9.15
CA ARG A 444 -20.06 21.17 -8.37
C ARG A 444 -21.24 21.44 -9.30
N ARG A 445 -22.31 20.66 -9.17
CA ARG A 445 -23.54 20.81 -9.99
C ARG A 445 -24.75 21.02 -9.07
N GLY A 446 -24.98 22.28 -8.72
CA GLY A 446 -26.01 22.65 -7.74
C GLY A 446 -25.72 22.01 -6.37
N ARG A 447 -26.63 21.12 -5.93
CA ARG A 447 -26.48 20.38 -4.67
C ARG A 447 -25.69 19.07 -4.81
N SER A 448 -25.36 18.68 -6.03
CA SER A 448 -24.70 17.42 -6.42
C SER A 448 -23.25 17.65 -6.87
N TRP A 449 -22.59 16.56 -7.25
CA TRP A 449 -21.30 16.53 -7.92
C TRP A 449 -21.43 15.85 -9.28
N GLY A 450 -20.67 16.37 -10.24
CA GLY A 450 -20.39 15.73 -11.51
C GLY A 450 -18.88 15.73 -11.78
N ILE A 451 -18.51 15.36 -12.99
CA ILE A 451 -17.13 15.40 -13.48
C ILE A 451 -17.02 16.14 -14.79
N VAL A 452 -15.82 16.67 -15.01
CA VAL A 452 -15.38 17.20 -16.30
C VAL A 452 -14.26 16.30 -16.80
N ILE A 453 -14.47 15.71 -17.98
CA ILE A 453 -13.46 14.93 -18.70
C ILE A 453 -12.81 15.86 -19.72
N THR A 454 -11.55 16.19 -19.51
CA THR A 454 -10.79 17.03 -20.42
C THR A 454 -9.88 16.14 -21.25
N PHE A 455 -10.11 16.10 -22.56
CA PHE A 455 -9.21 15.53 -23.54
C PHE A 455 -8.22 16.61 -23.97
N HIS A 456 -6.94 16.39 -23.66
CA HIS A 456 -5.86 17.29 -24.05
C HIS A 456 -5.46 17.03 -25.51
N ASP A 457 -4.60 17.89 -26.06
CA ASP A 457 -4.14 17.78 -27.44
C ASP A 457 -3.55 16.39 -27.76
N GLU A 458 -3.72 15.95 -29.01
CA GLU A 458 -3.14 14.69 -29.50
C GLU A 458 -1.62 14.72 -29.36
N VAL A 459 -1.06 13.65 -28.79
CA VAL A 459 0.39 13.51 -28.64
C VAL A 459 1.02 13.20 -29.99
N ALA A 460 1.84 14.14 -30.47
CA ALA A 460 2.59 13.97 -31.69
C ALA A 460 3.58 12.79 -31.60
N VAL A 461 3.57 11.93 -32.63
CA VAL A 461 4.54 10.84 -32.75
C VAL A 461 5.86 11.40 -33.29
N PRO A 462 7.00 11.22 -32.59
CA PRO A 462 8.28 11.71 -33.10
C PRO A 462 8.67 11.03 -34.41
N ALA A 463 9.13 11.83 -35.38
CA ALA A 463 9.49 11.35 -36.72
C ALA A 463 10.75 10.46 -36.72
N THR A 464 11.67 10.69 -35.79
CA THR A 464 12.98 10.03 -35.68
C THR A 464 13.15 9.36 -34.32
N GLY A 465 14.24 8.61 -34.14
CA GLY A 465 14.51 7.83 -32.93
C GLY A 465 14.01 6.40 -32.99
N THR A 466 14.53 5.57 -32.08
CA THR A 466 14.11 4.17 -31.90
C THR A 466 12.68 4.10 -31.36
N THR A 467 12.04 2.93 -31.44
CA THR A 467 10.72 2.69 -30.83
C THR A 467 10.71 3.11 -29.35
N ARG A 468 11.78 2.82 -28.63
CA ARG A 468 11.92 3.20 -27.22
C ARG A 468 11.95 4.73 -27.06
N ASP A 469 12.79 5.43 -27.83
CA ASP A 469 12.92 6.89 -27.73
C ASP A 469 11.58 7.59 -28.01
N ARG A 470 10.83 7.08 -29.00
CA ARG A 470 9.50 7.61 -29.34
C ARG A 470 8.50 7.39 -28.21
N VAL A 471 8.46 6.19 -27.63
CA VAL A 471 7.58 5.88 -26.48
C VAL A 471 7.93 6.76 -25.28
N GLU A 472 9.22 6.97 -25.00
CA GLU A 472 9.66 7.83 -23.90
C GLU A 472 9.22 9.29 -24.12
N ALA A 473 9.42 9.84 -25.32
CA ALA A 473 8.99 11.21 -25.66
C ALA A 473 7.47 11.40 -25.65
N MET A 474 6.71 10.43 -26.17
CA MET A 474 5.24 10.46 -26.12
C MET A 474 4.73 10.37 -24.67
N THR A 475 5.36 9.53 -23.84
CA THR A 475 5.00 9.42 -22.41
C THR A 475 5.32 10.72 -21.66
N GLN A 476 6.44 11.38 -21.97
CA GLN A 476 6.76 12.70 -21.41
C GLN A 476 5.70 13.74 -21.79
N SER A 477 5.25 13.76 -23.05
CA SER A 477 4.20 14.70 -23.49
C SER A 477 2.89 14.48 -22.73
N CYS A 478 2.51 13.22 -22.46
CA CYS A 478 1.38 12.92 -21.58
C CYS A 478 1.60 13.41 -20.14
N ALA A 479 2.82 13.23 -19.61
CA ALA A 479 3.18 13.67 -18.27
C ALA A 479 3.09 15.19 -18.13
N ASP A 480 3.49 15.94 -19.16
CA ASP A 480 3.43 17.40 -19.18
C ASP A 480 1.98 17.91 -19.16
N ALA A 481 1.10 17.31 -19.98
CA ALA A 481 -0.32 17.64 -20.00
C ALA A 481 -1.01 17.34 -18.65
N LEU A 482 -0.72 16.17 -18.06
CA LEU A 482 -1.21 15.85 -16.73
C LEU A 482 -0.63 16.75 -15.64
N ALA A 483 0.65 17.12 -15.71
CA ALA A 483 1.27 18.02 -14.74
C ALA A 483 0.57 19.39 -14.72
N ALA A 484 0.23 19.92 -15.90
CA ALA A 484 -0.57 21.14 -16.00
C ALA A 484 -1.96 20.99 -15.37
N ALA A 485 -2.69 19.92 -15.71
CA ALA A 485 -4.02 19.65 -15.16
C ALA A 485 -4.02 19.44 -13.64
N ILE A 486 -3.00 18.75 -13.11
CA ILE A 486 -2.82 18.50 -11.68
C ILE A 486 -2.42 19.79 -10.95
N THR A 487 -1.69 20.70 -11.59
CA THR A 487 -1.35 21.98 -10.99
C THR A 487 -2.59 22.89 -10.84
N ASP A 488 -3.49 22.85 -11.83
CA ASP A 488 -4.76 23.58 -11.83
C ASP A 488 -5.76 23.02 -10.81
N SER A 489 -5.96 21.70 -10.80
CA SER A 489 -6.93 21.01 -9.95
C SER A 489 -6.28 19.93 -9.06
N PRO A 490 -5.34 20.28 -8.17
CA PRO A 490 -4.52 19.31 -7.43
C PRO A 490 -5.34 18.42 -6.50
N GLN A 491 -6.43 18.94 -5.93
CA GLN A 491 -7.33 18.19 -5.04
C GLN A 491 -7.93 16.95 -5.71
N ASP A 492 -8.06 16.95 -7.04
CA ASP A 492 -8.63 15.82 -7.77
C ASP A 492 -7.57 14.80 -8.16
N TRP A 493 -6.28 15.03 -7.88
CA TRP A 493 -5.25 14.00 -8.04
C TRP A 493 -5.16 13.11 -6.79
N HIS A 494 -5.63 11.87 -6.93
CA HIS A 494 -5.92 10.92 -5.85
C HIS A 494 -4.69 10.09 -5.45
N MET A 495 -3.53 10.75 -5.33
CA MET A 495 -2.26 10.05 -5.19
C MET A 495 -1.82 9.89 -3.73
N LEU A 496 -2.34 8.85 -3.07
CA LEU A 496 -1.94 8.47 -1.71
C LEU A 496 -0.70 7.55 -1.68
N GLN A 497 -0.10 7.27 -2.84
CA GLN A 497 1.07 6.42 -2.98
C GLN A 497 2.33 7.23 -3.32
N ARG A 498 3.51 6.61 -3.23
CA ARG A 498 4.77 7.21 -3.70
C ARG A 498 4.77 7.21 -5.23
N VAL A 499 5.21 8.32 -5.84
CA VAL A 499 5.30 8.50 -7.30
C VAL A 499 6.69 8.95 -7.72
N PHE A 500 7.20 9.97 -7.05
CA PHE A 500 8.48 10.59 -7.39
C PHE A 500 9.67 9.71 -6.99
N GLU A 501 10.71 9.68 -7.82
CA GLU A 501 11.89 8.84 -7.61
C GLU A 501 12.63 9.18 -6.31
N ASP A 502 12.66 10.45 -5.90
CA ASP A 502 13.28 10.89 -4.64
C ASP A 502 12.63 10.26 -3.39
N ASP A 503 11.39 9.79 -3.53
CA ASP A 503 10.67 9.10 -2.46
C ASP A 503 10.92 7.59 -2.46
N LEU A 504 11.68 7.05 -3.42
CA LEU A 504 11.86 5.62 -3.63
C LEU A 504 13.29 5.18 -3.26
N ASP A 505 13.39 3.98 -2.71
CA ASP A 505 14.66 3.28 -2.57
C ASP A 505 14.99 2.61 -3.91
N LEU A 506 15.64 3.36 -4.81
CA LEU A 506 15.93 2.92 -6.19
C LEU A 506 16.81 1.66 -6.23
N GLU A 507 17.65 1.41 -5.21
CA GLU A 507 18.48 0.19 -5.12
C GLU A 507 17.61 -1.08 -4.96
N ARG A 508 16.44 -0.94 -4.34
CA ARG A 508 15.48 -2.05 -4.15
C ARG A 508 14.64 -2.35 -5.38
N ILE A 509 14.44 -1.37 -6.26
CA ILE A 509 13.68 -1.53 -7.52
C ILE A 509 14.55 -2.22 -8.59
N GLY A 510 15.85 -1.90 -8.65
CA GLY A 510 16.78 -2.50 -9.62
C GLY A 510 17.25 -3.93 -9.31
N SER A 511 17.01 -4.44 -8.10
CA SER A 511 17.49 -5.76 -7.63
C SER A 511 16.43 -6.86 -7.69
N GLY A 512 15.20 -6.55 -8.14
CA GLY A 512 14.06 -7.46 -8.08
C GLY A 512 14.07 -8.65 -9.05
N HIS A 513 14.82 -8.62 -10.14
CA HIS A 513 14.91 -9.70 -11.15
C HIS A 513 16.33 -9.75 -11.75
N ARG A 514 17.28 -10.35 -11.04
CA ARG A 514 18.49 -10.88 -11.65
C ARG A 514 18.45 -12.39 -11.69
#